data_AF-A0A7X9BM11-F1
#
_entry.id   AF-A0A7X9BM11-F1
#
_cell.length_a   1.000
_cell.length_b   1.000
_cell.length_c   1.000
_cell.angle_alpha   90.00
_cell.angle_beta   90.00
_cell.angle_gamma   90.00
#
_symmetry.space_group_name_H-M   'P 1'
#
loop_
_entity.id
_entity.type
_entity.pdbx_description
1 polymer ?
#
loop_
_entity_poly.entity_id
_entity_poly.type
_entity_poly.pdbx_seq_one_letter_code
_entity_poly.pdbx_strand_id
1 'polypeptide(L)'
;MKRLISTLMIFAFALALFGECALVFEKYTTDTRIKPITREMIAAQIRIEEKLSEQTTVNTGEPHKSTPSRQDNGAWMLTLVNDKNPLPDAYKPILKSLSNGLQFDRRAIEQLNSMLSDARAQGLSPVVCSA
;
A
#
# COMPACT_ATOMS: atom_id res chain seq x y z
N MET A 1 31.42 35.01 -38.84
CA MET A 1 30.68 33.82 -39.32
C MET A 1 30.78 32.61 -38.39
N LYS A 2 31.98 32.21 -37.93
CA LYS A 2 32.17 31.01 -37.07
C LYS A 2 31.43 31.04 -35.72
N ARG A 3 31.30 32.22 -35.09
CA ARG A 3 30.59 32.37 -33.80
C ARG A 3 29.07 32.24 -33.93
N LEU A 4 28.49 32.67 -35.06
CA LEU A 4 27.05 32.59 -35.32
C LEU A 4 26.59 31.14 -35.56
N ILE A 5 27.42 30.37 -36.26
CA ILE A 5 27.16 28.94 -36.55
C ILE A 5 27.17 28.12 -35.26
N SER A 6 28.09 28.42 -34.33
CA SER A 6 28.16 27.73 -33.04
C SER A 6 26.93 27.99 -32.16
N THR A 7 26.43 29.23 -32.12
CA THR A 7 25.23 29.55 -31.34
C THR A 7 23.97 28.91 -31.93
N LEU A 8 23.86 28.87 -33.27
CA LEU A 8 22.77 28.20 -33.97
C LEU A 8 22.75 26.68 -33.69
N MET A 9 23.92 26.05 -33.68
CA MET A 9 24.04 24.61 -33.37
C MET A 9 23.68 24.29 -31.91
N ILE A 10 24.06 25.15 -30.97
CA ILE A 10 23.71 24.99 -29.55
C ILE A 10 22.19 25.13 -29.35
N PHE A 11 21.55 26.08 -30.04
CA PHE A 11 20.10 26.26 -29.98
C PHE A 11 19.34 25.09 -30.62
N ALA A 12 19.82 24.56 -31.75
CA ALA A 12 19.26 23.38 -32.39
C ALA A 12 19.36 22.13 -31.51
N PHE A 13 20.48 21.98 -30.79
CA PHE A 13 20.67 20.88 -29.84
C PHE A 13 19.76 21.02 -28.61
N ALA A 14 19.55 22.24 -28.11
CA ALA A 14 18.62 22.50 -27.02
C ALA A 14 17.16 22.21 -27.43
N LEU A 15 16.74 22.62 -28.63
CA LEU A 15 15.39 22.31 -29.14
C LEU A 15 15.17 20.81 -29.35
N ALA A 16 16.22 20.05 -29.70
CA ALA A 16 16.14 18.59 -29.82
C ALA A 16 16.03 17.88 -28.45
N LEU A 17 16.64 18.41 -27.39
CA LEU A 17 16.57 17.85 -26.04
C LEU A 17 15.26 18.18 -25.31
N PHE A 18 14.60 19.29 -25.67
CA PHE A 18 13.31 19.71 -25.10
C PHE A 18 12.11 19.41 -26.02
N GLY A 19 12.34 18.90 -27.23
CA GLY A 19 11.31 18.70 -28.27
C GLY A 19 10.49 17.41 -28.20
N GLU A 20 10.78 16.50 -27.29
CA GLU A 20 10.06 15.21 -27.18
C GLU A 20 8.85 15.24 -26.21
N CYS A 21 8.41 16.41 -25.74
CA CYS A 21 7.26 16.51 -24.82
C CYS A 21 5.88 16.41 -25.50
N ALA A 22 5.79 16.16 -26.81
CA ALA A 22 4.51 16.19 -27.54
C ALA A 22 3.85 14.83 -27.84
N LEU A 23 4.35 13.69 -27.34
CA LEU A 23 3.78 12.37 -27.69
C LEU A 23 3.45 11.43 -26.52
N VAL A 24 3.34 11.92 -25.28
CA VAL A 24 2.94 11.06 -24.14
C VAL A 24 1.41 11.01 -23.92
N PHE A 25 0.63 11.84 -24.62
CA PHE A 25 -0.80 12.00 -24.33
C PHE A 25 -1.75 10.92 -24.92
N GLU A 26 -1.28 9.95 -25.70
CA GLU A 26 -2.16 8.95 -26.35
C GLU A 26 -2.04 7.51 -25.81
N LYS A 27 -1.18 7.26 -24.81
CA LYS A 27 -0.94 5.89 -24.28
C LYS A 27 -1.72 5.54 -23.00
N TYR A 28 -2.78 6.28 -22.69
CA TYR A 28 -3.58 6.11 -21.46
C TYR A 28 -4.99 5.54 -21.69
N THR A 29 -5.17 4.67 -22.68
CA THR A 29 -6.41 3.87 -22.79
C THR A 29 -6.13 2.46 -23.29
N THR A 30 -5.60 1.60 -22.42
CA THR A 30 -5.94 0.16 -22.35
C THR A 30 -5.25 -0.49 -21.14
N ASP A 31 -5.81 -0.29 -19.94
CA ASP A 31 -5.54 -1.20 -18.83
C ASP A 31 -6.53 -2.36 -18.92
N THR A 32 -6.16 -3.39 -19.69
CA THR A 32 -6.88 -4.66 -19.76
C THR A 32 -6.29 -5.62 -18.71
N ARG A 33 -6.41 -5.30 -17.42
CA ARG A 33 -6.04 -6.22 -16.32
C ARG A 33 -7.22 -6.66 -15.44
N ILE A 34 -8.39 -6.86 -16.04
CA ILE A 34 -9.37 -7.81 -15.52
C ILE A 34 -9.36 -9.02 -16.45
N LYS A 35 -8.59 -10.06 -16.11
CA LYS A 35 -8.80 -11.38 -16.70
C LYS A 35 -10.18 -11.83 -16.19
N PRO A 36 -11.19 -12.06 -17.05
CA PRO A 36 -12.51 -12.45 -16.57
C PRO A 36 -12.35 -13.77 -15.81
N ILE A 37 -12.82 -13.79 -14.57
CA ILE A 37 -12.82 -14.97 -13.72
C ILE A 37 -13.57 -16.06 -14.50
N THR A 38 -12.86 -17.10 -14.93
CA THR A 38 -13.46 -18.18 -15.72
C THR A 38 -14.29 -19.08 -14.81
N ARG A 39 -15.34 -19.68 -15.40
CA ARG A 39 -16.27 -20.58 -14.70
C ARG A 39 -15.56 -21.75 -13.99
N GLU A 40 -14.40 -22.17 -14.50
CA GLU A 40 -13.56 -23.21 -13.88
C GLU A 40 -12.96 -22.78 -12.53
N MET A 41 -12.51 -21.52 -12.41
CA MET A 41 -11.95 -20.99 -11.16
C MET A 41 -13.03 -20.84 -10.08
N ILE A 42 -14.24 -20.46 -10.47
CA ILE A 42 -15.41 -20.38 -9.56
C ILE A 42 -15.83 -21.78 -9.10
N ALA A 43 -15.86 -22.75 -10.01
CA ALA A 43 -16.21 -24.13 -9.68
C ALA A 43 -15.20 -24.79 -8.73
N ALA A 44 -13.91 -24.48 -8.88
CA ALA A 44 -12.87 -24.94 -7.96
C ALA A 44 -13.02 -24.36 -6.55
N GLN A 45 -13.38 -23.06 -6.44
CA GLN A 45 -13.58 -22.40 -5.15
C GLN A 45 -14.79 -22.95 -4.39
N ILE A 46 -15.92 -23.18 -5.08
CA ILE A 46 -17.14 -23.74 -4.48
C ILE A 46 -16.90 -25.16 -3.96
N ARG A 47 -16.10 -25.97 -4.67
CA ARG A 47 -15.75 -27.34 -4.25
C ARG A 47 -14.86 -27.40 -3.01
N ILE A 48 -14.15 -26.31 -2.71
CA ILE A 48 -13.32 -26.20 -1.50
C ILE A 48 -14.19 -25.84 -0.29
N GLU A 49 -15.22 -25.01 -0.44
CA GLU A 49 -16.11 -24.65 0.67
C GLU A 49 -17.02 -25.81 1.10
N GLU A 50 -17.49 -26.64 0.16
CA GLU A 50 -18.29 -27.83 0.48
C GLU A 50 -17.50 -28.84 1.35
N LYS A 51 -16.20 -29.01 1.06
CA LYS A 51 -15.30 -29.87 1.85
C LYS A 51 -15.00 -29.33 3.25
N LEU A 52 -15.16 -28.03 3.48
CA LEU A 52 -14.91 -27.40 4.78
C LEU A 52 -16.18 -27.34 5.65
N SER A 53 -17.36 -27.41 5.02
CA SER A 53 -18.67 -27.36 5.70
C SER A 53 -19.02 -28.63 6.49
N GLU A 54 -18.38 -29.77 6.24
CA GLU A 54 -18.71 -31.03 6.91
C GLU A 54 -18.01 -31.24 8.28
N GLN A 55 -17.17 -30.31 8.74
CA GLN A 55 -16.42 -30.47 10.01
C GLN A 55 -16.82 -29.54 11.15
N THR A 56 -17.91 -28.76 11.03
CA THR A 56 -18.34 -27.88 12.14
C THR A 56 -19.74 -28.26 12.62
N THR A 57 -19.84 -29.40 13.29
CA THR A 57 -20.95 -29.72 14.19
C THR A 57 -20.56 -29.37 15.63
N VAL A 58 -21.06 -28.21 16.07
CA VAL A 58 -21.56 -27.85 17.42
C VAL A 58 -20.70 -28.21 18.65
N ASN A 59 -20.31 -27.18 19.41
CA ASN A 59 -20.66 -27.09 20.84
C ASN A 59 -20.69 -25.65 21.35
N THR A 60 -21.87 -25.26 21.84
CA THR A 60 -22.21 -24.00 22.52
C THR A 60 -21.88 -24.11 24.01
N GLY A 61 -21.18 -23.12 24.57
CA GLY A 61 -21.09 -22.92 26.03
C GLY A 61 -20.07 -21.85 26.49
N GLU A 62 -20.56 -20.86 27.25
CA GLU A 62 -19.87 -19.92 28.18
C GLU A 62 -18.97 -18.76 27.63
N PRO A 63 -18.93 -17.59 28.33
CA PRO A 63 -18.18 -16.41 27.92
C PRO A 63 -16.68 -16.64 28.18
N HIS A 64 -16.01 -17.14 27.16
CA HIS A 64 -14.56 -17.27 27.17
C HIS A 64 -13.90 -15.89 27.18
N LYS A 65 -13.32 -15.52 28.32
CA LYS A 65 -12.20 -14.56 28.38
C LYS A 65 -11.09 -15.14 27.50
N SER A 66 -11.09 -14.72 26.24
CA SER A 66 -10.15 -15.16 25.24
C SER A 66 -8.78 -14.56 25.57
N THR A 67 -7.98 -15.31 26.33
CA THR A 67 -6.53 -15.16 26.27
C THR A 67 -6.08 -15.80 24.96
N PRO A 68 -5.68 -15.03 23.93
CA PRO A 68 -5.20 -15.64 22.71
C PRO A 68 -3.77 -16.11 22.96
N SER A 69 -3.57 -17.41 23.16
CA SER A 69 -2.26 -18.03 22.93
C SER A 69 -2.06 -18.14 21.42
N ARG A 70 -1.66 -17.03 20.78
CA ARG A 70 -1.44 -16.96 19.33
C ARG A 70 0.01 -16.57 19.10
N GLN A 71 0.75 -17.38 18.34
CA GLN A 71 2.14 -17.12 17.96
C GLN A 71 2.36 -15.65 17.59
N ASP A 72 3.36 -15.06 18.24
CA ASP A 72 3.61 -13.63 18.47
C ASP A 72 4.09 -12.84 17.24
N ASN A 73 3.92 -13.39 16.04
CA ASN A 73 4.64 -12.93 14.84
C ASN A 73 3.94 -11.73 14.15
N GLY A 74 2.88 -11.18 14.75
CA GLY A 74 2.04 -10.15 14.12
C GLY A 74 0.76 -9.79 14.89
N ALA A 75 0.54 -10.35 16.09
CA ALA A 75 -0.66 -10.09 16.88
C ALA A 75 -0.86 -8.61 17.20
N TRP A 76 0.23 -7.85 17.37
CA TRP A 76 0.18 -6.43 17.72
C TRP A 76 -0.52 -5.56 16.65
N MET A 77 -0.36 -5.89 15.36
CA MET A 77 -0.96 -5.14 14.24
C MET A 77 -2.48 -5.36 14.15
N LEU A 78 -2.99 -6.41 14.80
CA LEU A 78 -4.40 -6.78 14.82
C LEU A 78 -5.10 -6.36 16.13
N THR A 79 -4.50 -5.45 16.90
CA THR A 79 -5.10 -4.92 18.12
C THR A 79 -6.37 -4.13 17.77
N LEU A 80 -7.53 -4.60 18.22
CA LEU A 80 -8.80 -3.90 18.04
C LEU A 80 -8.92 -2.77 19.05
N VAL A 81 -9.05 -1.53 18.57
CA VAL A 81 -9.28 -0.35 19.41
C VAL A 81 -10.54 0.36 18.97
N ASN A 82 -11.48 0.57 19.89
CA ASN A 82 -12.70 1.37 19.73
C ASN A 82 -13.30 1.68 21.11
N ASP A 83 -14.44 2.39 21.16
CA ASP A 83 -15.10 2.77 22.41
C ASP A 83 -15.41 1.59 23.35
N LYS A 84 -15.69 0.41 22.79
CA LYS A 84 -15.99 -0.82 23.56
C LYS A 84 -14.73 -1.65 23.87
N ASN A 85 -13.62 -1.37 23.20
CA ASN A 85 -12.34 -2.06 23.33
C ASN A 85 -11.24 -1.00 23.46
N PRO A 86 -11.15 -0.31 24.62
CA PRO A 86 -10.18 0.75 24.81
C PRO A 86 -8.75 0.20 24.77
N LEU A 87 -7.81 1.07 24.42
CA LEU A 87 -6.40 0.74 24.48
C LEU A 87 -5.98 0.50 25.95
N PRO A 88 -5.21 -0.57 26.27
CA PRO A 88 -4.73 -0.78 27.63
C PRO A 88 -3.85 0.37 28.12
N ASP A 89 -3.98 0.79 29.38
CA ASP A 89 -3.21 1.91 29.95
C ASP A 89 -1.68 1.72 29.88
N ALA A 90 -1.24 0.46 29.89
CA ALA A 90 0.17 0.10 29.80
C ALA A 90 0.72 0.09 28.35
N TYR A 91 -0.13 0.30 27.33
CA TYR A 91 0.30 0.24 25.94
C TYR A 91 1.22 1.41 25.61
N LYS A 92 2.48 1.09 25.28
CA LYS A 92 3.49 2.07 24.85
C LYS A 92 4.23 1.53 23.62
N PRO A 93 3.91 1.99 22.41
CA PRO A 93 4.62 1.58 21.21
C PRO A 93 6.01 2.22 21.21
N ILE A 94 6.94 1.59 20.48
CA ILE A 94 8.25 2.18 20.25
C ILE A 94 8.14 3.11 19.06
N LEU A 95 8.48 4.38 19.24
CA LEU A 95 8.30 5.42 18.23
C LEU A 95 9.59 5.69 17.45
N LYS A 96 9.45 6.18 16.22
CA LYS A 96 10.53 6.75 15.41
C LYS A 96 10.04 8.06 14.76
N SER A 97 10.91 9.06 14.73
CA SER A 97 10.58 10.38 14.19
C SER A 97 10.59 10.40 12.67
N LEU A 98 9.62 11.11 12.10
CA LEU A 98 9.53 11.48 10.70
C LEU A 98 10.27 12.80 10.46
N SER A 99 10.53 13.14 9.19
CA SER A 99 11.24 14.36 8.80
C SER A 99 10.50 15.66 9.18
N ASN A 100 9.18 15.60 9.34
CA ASN A 100 8.34 16.71 9.76
C ASN A 100 8.19 16.82 11.30
N GLY A 101 8.93 16.02 12.07
CA GLY A 101 8.92 16.04 13.54
C GLY A 101 7.80 15.21 14.18
N LEU A 102 6.85 14.68 13.41
CA LEU A 102 5.86 13.72 13.93
C LEU A 102 6.52 12.38 14.28
N GLN A 103 5.84 11.58 15.10
CA GLN A 103 6.32 10.27 15.54
C GLN A 103 5.36 9.18 15.08
N PHE A 104 5.90 8.07 14.62
CA PHE A 104 5.12 6.92 14.16
C PHE A 104 5.65 5.62 14.77
N ASP A 105 4.85 4.55 14.80
CA ASP A 105 5.31 3.26 15.31
C ASP A 105 6.50 2.77 14.49
N ARG A 106 7.64 2.57 15.16
CA ARG A 106 8.91 2.17 14.57
C ARG A 106 8.79 0.85 13.80
N ARG A 107 7.87 -0.03 14.18
CA ARG A 107 7.67 -1.34 13.53
C ARG A 107 7.01 -1.23 12.15
N ALA A 108 6.26 -0.15 11.89
CA ALA A 108 5.51 0.07 10.65
C ALA A 108 6.09 1.19 9.76
N ILE A 109 7.21 1.80 10.16
CA ILE A 109 7.72 3.00 9.50
C ILE A 109 8.25 2.74 8.09
N GLU A 110 8.81 1.56 7.82
CA GLU A 110 9.32 1.23 6.49
C GLU A 110 8.17 1.01 5.50
N GLN A 111 7.03 0.48 5.96
CA GLN A 111 5.81 0.34 5.17
C GLN A 111 5.22 1.71 4.83
N LEU A 112 5.19 2.63 5.81
CA LEU A 112 4.81 4.03 5.57
C LEU A 112 5.73 4.69 4.53
N ASN A 113 7.04 4.52 4.65
CA ASN A 113 8.01 5.08 3.71
C ASN A 113 7.84 4.53 2.29
N SER A 114 7.60 3.22 2.15
CA SER A 114 7.31 2.60 0.86
C SER A 114 6.05 3.19 0.24
N MET A 115 4.94 3.27 0.99
CA MET A 115 3.68 3.86 0.51
C MET A 115 3.87 5.31 0.04
N LEU A 116 4.59 6.13 0.81
CA LEU A 116 4.87 7.52 0.43
C LEU A 116 5.78 7.62 -0.79
N SER A 117 6.71 6.68 -0.97
CA SER A 117 7.59 6.61 -2.13
C SER A 117 6.82 6.19 -3.39
N ASP A 118 5.97 5.18 -3.28
CA ASP A 118 5.15 4.66 -4.39
C ASP A 118 4.13 5.68 -4.86
N ALA A 119 3.56 6.46 -3.93
CA ALA A 119 2.70 7.60 -4.25
C ALA A 119 3.47 8.68 -5.05
N ARG A 120 4.70 9.02 -4.61
CA ARG A 120 5.56 9.99 -5.31
C ARG A 120 5.97 9.52 -6.71
N ALA A 121 6.26 8.23 -6.87
CA ALA A 121 6.55 7.64 -8.18
C ALA A 121 5.37 7.75 -9.17
N GLN A 122 4.14 7.83 -8.64
CA GLN A 122 2.92 8.06 -9.42
C GLN A 122 2.57 9.55 -9.59
N GLY A 123 3.43 10.48 -9.17
CA GLY A 123 3.18 11.92 -9.26
C GLY A 123 2.29 12.50 -8.16
N LEU A 124 2.01 11.73 -7.10
CA LEU A 124 1.23 12.20 -5.94
C LEU A 124 2.16 12.77 -4.86
N SER A 125 1.63 13.65 -4.00
CA SER A 125 2.40 14.29 -2.91
C SER A 125 1.64 14.26 -1.58
N PRO A 126 1.37 13.08 -1.01
CA PRO A 126 0.74 12.98 0.31
C PRO A 126 1.67 13.48 1.42
N VAL A 127 1.10 14.05 2.48
CA VAL A 127 1.81 14.52 3.68
C VAL A 127 1.17 13.93 4.93
N VAL A 128 1.99 13.61 5.94
CA VAL A 128 1.50 13.14 7.24
C VAL A 128 1.17 14.36 8.10
N CYS A 129 -0.11 14.60 8.33
CA CYS A 129 -0.58 15.73 9.16
C CYS A 129 -0.72 15.37 10.65
N SER A 130 -0.92 14.10 10.96
CA SER A 130 -1.08 13.55 12.31
C SER A 130 -0.62 12.10 12.32
N ALA A 131 -0.04 11.66 13.44
CA ALA A 131 0.49 10.31 13.64
C ALA A 131 0.43 9.93 15.13
#